data_AF-A0A7N2M198-F1
#
_entry.id   AF-A0A7N2M198-F1
#
_cell.length_a   1.000
_cell.length_b   1.000
_cell.length_c   1.000
_cell.angle_alpha   90.00
_cell.angle_beta   90.00
_cell.angle_gamma   90.00
#
_symmetry.space_group_name_H-M   'P 1'
#
loop_
_entity.id
_entity.type
_entity.pdbx_description
1 polymer ?
#
loop_
_entity_poly.entity_id
_entity_poly.type
_entity_poly.pdbx_seq_one_letter_code
_entity_poly.pdbx_strand_id
1 'polypeptide(L)'
;MAFMGMETASSSFPSSTTERWKYDVFLSFRGEDTRNNFMDHLFNAFTEKGINAFKDDKKLEKGKSLSLELLKAIEESRFAIVILSKDYTSSTWCLD
;
A
#
# COMPACT_ATOMS: atom_id res chain seq x y z
N MET A 1 45.30 25.55 37.99
CA MET A 1 44.20 25.99 37.12
C MET A 1 43.64 24.76 36.43
N ALA A 2 42.46 24.31 36.84
CA ALA A 2 41.76 23.23 36.15
C ALA A 2 40.96 23.85 34.98
N PHE A 3 41.23 23.41 33.75
CA PHE A 3 40.41 23.71 32.58
C PHE A 3 39.45 22.52 32.39
N MET A 4 38.16 22.73 32.65
CA MET A 4 37.09 21.79 32.29
C MET A 4 36.86 21.91 30.77
N GLY A 5 37.14 20.84 30.04
CA GLY A 5 36.75 20.70 28.63
C GLY A 5 35.24 20.56 28.50
N MET A 6 34.66 21.33 27.59
CA MET A 6 33.23 21.35 27.29
C MET A 6 32.86 20.11 26.46
N GLU A 7 32.15 19.16 27.07
CA GLU A 7 31.55 18.02 26.37
C GLU A 7 30.42 18.52 25.46
N THR A 8 30.67 18.59 24.15
CA THR A 8 29.62 18.80 23.16
C THR A 8 28.77 17.54 23.05
N ALA A 9 27.66 17.50 23.77
CA ALA A 9 26.64 16.47 23.58
C ALA A 9 26.10 16.59 22.15
N SER A 10 26.47 15.66 21.28
CA SER A 10 25.77 15.41 20.02
C SER A 10 24.32 15.09 20.35
N SER A 11 23.41 16.04 20.12
CA SER A 11 21.98 15.76 20.17
C SER A 11 21.64 14.91 18.95
N SER A 12 21.79 13.60 19.07
CA SER A 12 21.15 12.68 18.15
C SER A 12 19.65 12.80 18.37
N PHE A 13 18.99 13.62 17.55
CA PHE A 13 17.54 13.58 17.44
C PHE A 13 17.17 12.13 17.08
N PRO A 14 16.29 11.45 17.84
CA PRO A 14 15.73 10.20 17.35
C PRO A 14 15.01 10.54 16.05
N SER A 15 15.45 9.97 14.93
CA SER A 15 14.70 10.03 13.68
C SER A 15 13.37 9.32 13.95
N SER A 16 12.34 10.09 14.26
CA SER A 16 11.02 9.58 14.54
C SER A 16 10.24 9.52 13.23
N THR A 17 9.71 8.33 12.96
CA THR A 17 8.67 7.96 11.96
C THR A 17 9.13 7.56 10.57
N THR A 18 9.50 6.29 10.36
CA THR A 18 9.50 5.71 8.99
C THR A 18 9.01 4.26 8.88
N GLU A 19 8.10 3.79 9.73
CA GLU A 19 7.41 2.50 9.50
C GLU A 19 5.91 2.55 9.85
N ARG A 20 5.19 3.61 9.47
CA ARG A 20 3.72 3.60 9.67
C ARG A 20 2.97 2.78 8.64
N TRP A 21 3.56 2.57 7.47
CA TRP A 21 2.87 1.95 6.34
C TRP A 21 3.80 0.98 5.64
N LYS A 22 3.29 -0.23 5.40
CA LYS A 22 3.98 -1.27 4.65
C LYS A 22 3.92 -1.01 3.14
N TYR A 23 2.84 -0.40 2.66
CA TYR A 23 2.62 -0.07 1.26
C TYR A 23 2.37 1.42 1.07
N ASP A 24 2.81 1.94 -0.07
CA ASP A 24 2.47 3.29 -0.49
C ASP A 24 1.01 3.36 -0.95
N VAL A 25 0.54 2.35 -1.68
CA VAL A 25 -0.79 2.36 -2.28
C VAL A 25 -1.46 1.00 -2.18
N PHE A 26 -2.70 0.96 -1.73
CA PHE A 26 -3.63 -0.14 -1.92
C PHE A 26 -4.41 0.05 -3.22
N LEU A 27 -4.40 -0.94 -4.10
CA LEU A 27 -5.15 -0.91 -5.36
C LEU A 27 -6.37 -1.82 -5.28
N SER A 28 -7.56 -1.20 -5.33
CA SER A 28 -8.84 -1.91 -5.47
C SER A 28 -9.33 -1.84 -6.91
N PHE A 29 -9.56 -3.00 -7.51
CA PHE A 29 -10.00 -3.12 -8.89
C PHE A 29 -10.72 -4.44 -9.11
N ARG A 30 -11.60 -4.47 -10.11
CA ARG A 30 -12.14 -5.73 -10.60
C ARG A 30 -11.14 -6.36 -11.55
N GLY A 31 -10.52 -7.46 -11.12
CA GLY A 31 -9.52 -8.18 -11.90
C GLY A 31 -10.02 -8.68 -13.26
N GLU A 32 -11.28 -9.10 -13.35
CA GLU A 32 -11.87 -9.55 -14.63
C GLU A 32 -11.95 -8.43 -15.68
N ASP A 33 -12.11 -7.18 -15.25
CA ASP A 33 -12.33 -6.06 -16.16
C ASP A 33 -11.01 -5.40 -16.59
N THR A 34 -10.02 -5.37 -15.69
CA THR A 34 -8.87 -4.45 -15.83
C THR A 34 -7.49 -5.10 -15.72
N ARG A 35 -7.38 -6.36 -15.28
CA ARG A 35 -6.10 -7.02 -14.96
C ARG A 35 -5.08 -7.00 -16.11
N ASN A 36 -5.52 -7.32 -17.32
CA ASN A 36 -4.63 -7.48 -18.49
C ASN A 36 -4.51 -6.22 -19.36
N ASN A 37 -4.96 -5.08 -18.83
CA ASN A 37 -5.06 -3.81 -19.54
C ASN A 37 -4.56 -2.72 -18.57
N PHE A 38 -5.48 -2.00 -17.94
CA PHE A 38 -5.17 -0.73 -17.28
C PHE A 38 -4.33 -0.99 -16.04
N MET A 39 -4.67 -2.06 -15.31
CA MET A 39 -3.97 -2.43 -14.08
C MET A 39 -2.54 -2.91 -14.33
N ASP A 40 -2.29 -3.58 -15.45
CA ASP A 40 -0.93 -4.02 -15.80
C ASP A 40 -0.04 -2.80 -16.07
N HIS A 41 -0.51 -1.88 -16.91
CA HIS A 41 0.19 -0.63 -17.20
C HIS A 41 0.40 0.24 -15.94
N LEU A 42 -0.64 0.39 -15.11
CA LEU A 42 -0.57 1.17 -13.88
C LEU A 42 0.44 0.58 -12.89
N PHE A 43 0.40 -0.74 -12.69
CA PHE A 43 1.30 -1.42 -11.76
C PHE A 43 2.76 -1.37 -12.24
N ASN A 44 2.99 -1.52 -13.54
CA ASN A 44 4.32 -1.36 -14.14
C ASN A 44 4.85 0.07 -13.94
N ALA A 45 4.02 1.09 -14.17
CA ALA A 45 4.40 2.48 -13.94
C ALA A 45 4.74 2.78 -12.47
N PHE A 46 4.00 2.19 -11.51
CA PHE A 46 4.33 2.29 -10.09
C PHE A 46 5.67 1.63 -9.76
N THR A 47 5.92 0.45 -10.32
CA THR A 47 7.18 -0.27 -10.15
C THR A 47 8.36 0.56 -10.68
N GLU A 48 8.23 1.14 -11.87
CA GLU A 48 9.25 2.02 -12.47
C GLU A 48 9.52 3.29 -11.64
N LYS A 49 8.53 3.77 -10.89
CA LYS A 49 8.64 4.93 -10.01
C LYS A 49 9.06 4.57 -8.58
N GLY A 50 9.26 3.29 -8.28
CA GLY A 50 9.60 2.82 -6.93
C GLY A 50 8.45 2.97 -5.93
N ILE A 51 7.20 3.01 -6.40
CA ILE A 51 6.00 3.08 -5.56
C ILE A 51 5.62 1.65 -5.16
N ASN A 52 5.62 1.36 -3.85
CA ASN A 52 5.25 0.04 -3.36
C ASN A 52 3.73 -0.12 -3.28
N ALA A 53 3.12 -0.74 -4.30
CA ALA A 53 1.68 -0.95 -4.35
C ALA A 53 1.28 -2.38 -3.97
N PHE A 54 0.29 -2.52 -3.09
CA PHE A 54 -0.43 -3.77 -2.89
C PHE A 54 -1.51 -3.91 -3.96
N LYS A 55 -1.38 -4.95 -4.80
CA LYS A 55 -2.37 -5.31 -5.80
C LYS A 55 -3.26 -6.39 -5.22
N ASP A 56 -4.56 -6.16 -5.11
CA ASP A 56 -5.53 -7.22 -4.84
C ASP A 56 -5.70 -8.11 -6.08
N ASP A 57 -4.63 -8.82 -6.48
CA ASP A 57 -4.57 -9.62 -7.70
C ASP A 57 -5.06 -11.05 -7.49
N LYS A 58 -5.48 -11.39 -6.29
CA LYS A 58 -5.81 -12.77 -6.03
C LYS A 58 -7.05 -13.09 -6.87
N LYS A 59 -6.93 -14.13 -7.71
CA LYS A 59 -8.05 -14.87 -8.29
C LYS A 59 -8.83 -15.52 -7.14
N LEU A 60 -9.38 -14.72 -6.23
CA LEU A 60 -10.02 -15.24 -5.04
C LEU A 60 -11.30 -15.90 -5.49
N GLU A 61 -11.21 -17.23 -5.46
CA GLU A 61 -12.31 -18.18 -5.49
C GLU A 61 -13.55 -17.51 -4.89
N LYS A 62 -14.56 -17.28 -5.74
CA LYS A 62 -15.83 -16.67 -5.35
C LYS A 62 -16.32 -17.33 -4.05
N GLY A 63 -16.60 -16.52 -3.02
CA GLY A 63 -17.27 -16.98 -1.80
C GLY A 63 -16.42 -17.12 -0.53
N LYS A 64 -15.16 -16.66 -0.52
CA LYS A 64 -14.46 -16.42 0.76
C LYS A 64 -14.72 -15.00 1.26
N SER A 65 -14.81 -14.85 2.59
CA SER A 65 -14.83 -13.54 3.25
C SER A 65 -13.55 -12.76 2.93
N LEU A 66 -13.61 -11.42 3.05
CA LEU A 66 -12.43 -10.55 3.00
C LEU A 66 -11.35 -11.17 3.88
N SER A 67 -10.24 -11.57 3.25
CA SER A 67 -9.17 -12.21 4.00
C SER A 67 -8.60 -11.19 4.99
N LEU A 68 -8.23 -11.63 6.20
CA LEU A 68 -7.54 -10.77 7.17
C LEU A 68 -6.32 -10.07 6.56
N GLU A 69 -5.69 -10.69 5.57
CA GLU A 69 -4.58 -10.12 4.81
C GLU A 69 -4.98 -8.89 3.98
N LEU A 70 -6.19 -8.88 3.41
CA LEU A 70 -6.70 -7.77 2.60
C LEU A 70 -7.04 -6.56 3.47
N LEU A 71 -7.75 -6.78 4.59
CA LEU A 71 -8.01 -5.73 5.59
C LEU A 71 -6.69 -5.14 6.12
N LYS A 72 -5.74 -6.01 6.45
CA LYS A 72 -4.41 -5.60 6.90
C LYS A 72 -3.66 -4.81 5.84
N ALA A 73 -3.76 -5.18 4.57
CA ALA A 73 -3.13 -4.42 3.48
C ALA A 73 -3.73 -3.02 3.34
N ILE A 74 -5.04 -2.86 3.55
CA ILE A 74 -5.70 -1.54 3.56
C ILE A 74 -5.17 -0.70 4.73
N GLU A 75 -5.16 -1.25 5.95
CA GLU A 75 -4.66 -0.55 7.15
C GLU A 75 -3.19 -0.17 7.05
N GLU A 76 -2.37 -1.03 6.44
CA GLU A 76 -0.93 -0.82 6.27
C GLU A 76 -0.57 0.00 5.01
N SER A 77 -1.56 0.54 4.28
CA SER A 77 -1.34 1.37 3.09
C SER A 77 -1.49 2.87 3.37
N ARG A 78 -0.67 3.69 2.73
CA ARG A 78 -0.75 5.17 2.85
C ARG A 78 -1.95 5.76 2.12
N PHE A 79 -2.22 5.24 0.93
CA PHE A 79 -3.29 5.67 0.05
C PHE A 79 -4.07 4.48 -0.48
N ALA A 80 -5.32 4.70 -0.83
CA ALA A 80 -6.13 3.73 -1.58
C ALA A 80 -6.49 4.35 -2.94
N ILE A 81 -6.32 3.57 -4.00
CA ILE A 81 -6.79 3.91 -5.35
C ILE A 81 -7.82 2.87 -5.75
N VAL A 82 -9.01 3.35 -6.09
CA VAL A 82 -10.15 2.52 -6.50
C VAL A 82 -10.39 2.71 -8.00
N ILE A 83 -10.27 1.64 -8.77
CA ILE A 83 -10.44 1.64 -10.22
C ILE A 83 -11.86 1.15 -10.53
N LEU A 84 -12.75 2.11 -10.80
CA LEU A 84 -14.14 1.83 -11.16
C LEU A 84 -14.26 1.39 -12.62
N SER A 85 -14.57 0.11 -12.82
CA SER A 85 -14.89 -0.48 -14.11
C SER A 85 -16.39 -0.76 -14.25
N LYS A 86 -16.83 -1.14 -15.46
CA LYS A 86 -18.24 -1.35 -15.79
C LYS A 86 -18.94 -2.29 -14.80
N ASP A 87 -18.28 -3.39 -14.43
CA ASP A 87 -18.87 -4.40 -13.57
C ASP A 87 -18.24 -4.39 -12.17
N TYR A 88 -17.58 -3.31 -11.76
CA TYR A 88 -16.90 -3.22 -10.46
C TYR A 88 -17.81 -3.61 -9.29
N THR A 89 -19.05 -3.12 -9.28
CA THR A 89 -20.05 -3.38 -8.23
C THR A 89 -20.61 -4.80 -8.25
N SER A 90 -20.31 -5.60 -9.27
CA SER A 90 -20.73 -6.99 -9.33
C SER A 90 -19.82 -7.92 -8.52
N SER A 91 -18.71 -7.42 -7.99
CA SER A 91 -17.81 -8.15 -7.10
C SER A 91 -18.10 -7.75 -5.65
N THR A 92 -18.54 -8.69 -4.81
CA THR A 92 -18.77 -8.42 -3.38
C THR A 92 -17.50 -7.92 -2.70
N TRP A 93 -16.33 -8.36 -3.18
CA TRP A 93 -15.02 -7.96 -2.68
C TRP A 93 -14.64 -6.52 -2.99
N CYS A 94 -15.23 -5.95 -4.04
CA CYS A 94 -15.01 -4.56 -4.40
C CYS A 94 -15.90 -3.60 -3.60
N LEU A 95 -16.90 -4.12 -2.88
CA LEU A 95 -17.92 -3.37 -2.14
C LEU A 95 -17.83 -3.53 -0.61
N ASP A 96 -17.27 -4.64 -0.14
CA ASP A 96 -16.99 -4.88 1.28
C ASP A 96 -15.71 -4.16 1.73
#